data_AF-A0A5J4UEU6-F1
#
_entry.id   AF-A0A5J4UEU6-F1
#
_cell.length_a   1.000
_cell.length_b   1.000
_cell.length_c   1.000
_cell.angle_alpha   90.00
_cell.angle_beta   90.00
_cell.angle_gamma   90.00
#
_symmetry.space_group_name_H-M   'P 1'
#
loop_
_entity.id
_entity.type
_entity.pdbx_description
1 polymer ?
#
loop_
_entity_poly.entity_id
_entity_poly.type
_entity_poly.pdbx_seq_one_letter_code
_entity_poly.pdbx_strand_id
1 'polypeptide(L)'
;MLLHSLTTLSRFKVGNHIGQVFDLQRLKVRSSSSWCLYRIQRFGDAKVQTELVNNGYGRMIFISFCTAGGIGEEHNKEIYSGLYCIYWFFKELYEGRNNDQHSFQPLPLLARITEEQIEEEGANEEIEAQMNNNGMNVDIKKWVKYVKTEDILSQSSKKRFKR
;
A
#
# COMPACT_ATOMS: atom_id res chain seq x y z
N MET A 1 -41.76 4.51 -28.19
CA MET A 1 -41.15 4.91 -26.90
C MET A 1 -40.57 3.72 -26.13
N LEU A 2 -41.34 2.66 -25.84
CA LEU A 2 -40.87 1.49 -25.05
C LEU A 2 -39.66 0.76 -25.65
N LEU A 3 -39.63 0.51 -26.96
CA LEU A 3 -38.51 -0.19 -27.61
C LEU A 3 -37.18 0.61 -27.52
N HIS A 4 -37.26 1.93 -27.65
CA HIS A 4 -36.10 2.81 -27.50
C HIS A 4 -35.59 2.80 -26.06
N SER A 5 -36.50 2.92 -25.07
CA SER A 5 -36.15 2.84 -23.65
C SER A 5 -35.52 1.49 -23.27
N LEU A 6 -36.05 0.38 -23.79
CA LEU A 6 -35.51 -0.96 -23.54
C LEU A 6 -34.13 -1.15 -24.16
N THR A 7 -33.93 -0.62 -25.37
CA THR A 7 -32.64 -0.66 -26.07
C THR A 7 -31.57 0.15 -25.32
N THR A 8 -31.92 1.37 -24.88
CA THR A 8 -31.01 2.23 -24.09
C THR A 8 -30.66 1.59 -22.75
N LEU A 9 -31.64 1.03 -22.03
CA LEU A 9 -31.41 0.35 -20.75
C LEU A 9 -30.51 -0.89 -20.90
N SER A 10 -30.72 -1.68 -21.96
CA SER A 10 -29.90 -2.86 -22.25
C SER A 10 -28.45 -2.49 -22.52
N ARG A 11 -28.22 -1.44 -23.32
CA ARG A 11 -26.86 -0.93 -23.62
C ARG A 11 -26.15 -0.40 -22.37
N PHE A 12 -26.88 0.32 -21.51
CA PHE A 12 -26.33 0.80 -20.24
C PHE A 12 -25.90 -0.35 -19.32
N LYS A 13 -26.76 -1.37 -19.16
CA LYS A 13 -26.44 -2.56 -18.33
C LYS A 13 -25.23 -3.32 -18.85
N VAL A 14 -25.15 -3.53 -20.16
CA VAL A 14 -24.00 -4.20 -20.79
C VAL A 14 -22.72 -3.39 -20.58
N GLY A 15 -22.76 -2.07 -20.77
CA GLY A 15 -21.62 -1.20 -20.50
C GLY A 15 -21.14 -1.26 -19.04
N ASN A 16 -22.07 -1.23 -18.09
CA ASN A 16 -21.75 -1.35 -16.67
C ASN A 16 -21.13 -2.71 -16.31
N HIS A 17 -21.71 -3.81 -16.82
CA HIS A 17 -21.19 -5.16 -16.55
C HIS A 17 -19.77 -5.35 -17.13
N ILE A 18 -19.53 -4.87 -18.35
CA ILE A 18 -18.20 -4.91 -18.96
C ILE A 18 -17.20 -4.08 -18.14
N GLY A 19 -17.60 -2.91 -17.65
CA GLY A 19 -16.80 -2.09 -16.74
C GLY A 19 -16.39 -2.85 -15.48
N GLN A 20 -17.36 -3.46 -14.79
CA GLN A 20 -17.10 -4.27 -13.58
C GLN A 20 -16.13 -5.43 -13.85
N VAL A 21 -16.28 -6.13 -14.97
CA VAL A 21 -15.35 -7.23 -15.34
C VAL A 21 -13.93 -6.71 -15.56
N PHE A 22 -13.76 -5.57 -16.22
CA PHE A 22 -12.44 -4.97 -16.41
C PHE A 22 -11.82 -4.50 -15.10
N ASP A 23 -12.60 -3.92 -14.19
CA ASP A 23 -12.11 -3.48 -12.90
C ASP A 23 -11.67 -4.67 -12.02
N LEU A 24 -12.43 -5.76 -12.00
CA LEU A 24 -12.03 -7.02 -11.35
C LEU A 24 -10.74 -7.60 -11.93
N GLN A 25 -10.57 -7.56 -13.26
CA GLN A 25 -9.33 -8.01 -13.90
C GLN A 25 -8.14 -7.14 -13.50
N ARG A 26 -8.31 -5.80 -13.50
CA ARG A 26 -7.26 -4.85 -13.09
C ARG A 26 -6.86 -5.06 -11.63
N LEU A 27 -7.84 -5.26 -10.74
CA LEU A 27 -7.59 -5.57 -9.33
C LEU A 27 -6.79 -6.86 -9.18
N LYS A 28 -7.14 -7.92 -9.92
CA LYS A 28 -6.41 -9.19 -9.88
C LYS A 28 -4.97 -9.05 -10.37
N VAL A 29 -4.74 -8.29 -11.45
CA VAL A 29 -3.39 -8.00 -11.96
C VAL A 29 -2.58 -7.21 -10.93
N ARG A 30 -3.15 -6.13 -10.36
CA ARG A 30 -2.50 -5.33 -9.30
C ARG A 30 -2.12 -6.20 -8.11
N SER A 31 -3.06 -6.98 -7.58
CA SER A 31 -2.83 -7.88 -6.44
C SER A 31 -1.70 -8.88 -6.72
N SER A 32 -1.73 -9.51 -7.89
CA SER A 32 -0.70 -10.48 -8.30
C SER A 32 0.69 -9.82 -8.45
N SER A 33 0.74 -8.63 -9.04
CA SER A 33 1.99 -7.85 -9.18
C SER A 33 2.53 -7.39 -7.83
N SER A 34 1.69 -6.89 -6.93
CA SER A 34 2.08 -6.50 -5.57
C SER A 34 2.67 -7.68 -4.80
N TRP A 35 2.07 -8.87 -4.90
CA TRP A 35 2.63 -10.10 -4.29
C TRP A 35 3.97 -10.50 -4.89
N CYS A 36 4.15 -10.35 -6.21
CA CYS A 36 5.42 -10.61 -6.86
C CYS A 36 6.52 -9.68 -6.33
N LEU A 37 6.22 -8.38 -6.24
CA LEU A 37 7.16 -7.38 -5.76
C LEU A 37 7.45 -7.52 -4.27
N TYR A 38 6.46 -7.90 -3.46
CA TYR A 38 6.68 -8.28 -2.06
C TYR A 38 7.68 -9.42 -1.93
N ARG A 39 7.63 -10.43 -2.81
CA ARG A 39 8.62 -11.52 -2.78
C ARG A 39 10.02 -11.02 -3.14
N ILE A 40 10.14 -10.15 -4.15
CA ILE A 40 11.43 -9.54 -4.51
C ILE A 40 11.97 -8.74 -3.33
N GLN A 41 11.14 -7.93 -2.69
CA GLN A 41 11.49 -7.15 -1.50
C GLN A 41 11.93 -8.07 -0.34
N ARG A 42 11.14 -9.09 0.00
CA ARG A 42 11.41 -10.00 1.11
C ARG A 42 12.71 -10.82 0.94
N PHE A 43 13.07 -11.18 -0.29
CA PHE A 43 14.29 -11.96 -0.57
C PHE A 43 15.43 -11.12 -1.15
N GLY A 44 15.25 -9.81 -1.31
CA GLY A 44 16.24 -8.93 -1.90
C GLY A 44 17.21 -8.37 -0.87
N ASP A 45 18.51 -8.43 -1.12
CA ASP A 45 19.51 -7.80 -0.27
C ASP A 45 19.43 -6.25 -0.24
N ALA A 46 20.36 -5.59 0.43
CA ALA A 46 20.40 -4.13 0.52
C ALA A 46 20.41 -3.41 -0.85
N LYS A 47 21.02 -4.02 -1.88
CA LYS A 47 21.05 -3.47 -3.23
C LYS A 47 19.66 -3.54 -3.85
N VAL A 48 18.98 -4.67 -3.71
CA VAL A 48 17.59 -4.82 -4.17
C VAL A 48 16.66 -3.85 -3.44
N GLN A 49 16.81 -3.65 -2.12
CA GLN A 49 16.01 -2.64 -1.39
C GLN A 49 16.23 -1.23 -1.96
N THR A 50 17.48 -0.88 -2.27
CA THR A 50 17.85 0.42 -2.86
C THR A 50 17.20 0.59 -4.24
N GLU A 51 17.27 -0.43 -5.09
CA GLU A 51 16.64 -0.40 -6.41
C GLU A 51 15.12 -0.27 -6.30
N LEU A 52 14.48 -0.96 -5.35
CA LEU A 52 13.04 -0.84 -5.11
C LEU A 52 12.65 0.59 -4.74
N VAL A 53 13.34 1.22 -3.78
CA VAL A 53 13.05 2.62 -3.39
C VAL A 53 13.28 3.58 -4.55
N ASN A 54 14.38 3.43 -5.29
CA ASN A 54 14.69 4.28 -6.44
C ASN A 54 13.66 4.15 -7.56
N ASN A 55 13.01 3.00 -7.70
CA ASN A 55 11.93 2.77 -8.66
C ASN A 55 10.54 3.11 -8.10
N GLY A 56 10.45 3.75 -6.94
CA GLY A 56 9.17 4.18 -6.36
C GLY A 56 8.33 3.03 -5.82
N TYR A 57 8.95 1.97 -5.32
CA TYR A 57 8.24 0.81 -4.79
C TYR A 57 7.27 1.17 -3.66
N GLY A 58 7.66 2.07 -2.74
CA GLY A 58 6.77 2.56 -1.68
C GLY A 58 5.48 3.17 -2.21
N ARG A 59 5.64 4.12 -3.14
CA ARG A 59 4.56 4.73 -3.90
C ARG A 59 3.68 3.70 -4.62
N MET A 60 4.29 2.72 -5.26
CA MET A 60 3.55 1.67 -5.97
C MET A 60 2.72 0.80 -5.03
N ILE A 61 3.28 0.37 -3.89
CA ILE A 61 2.51 -0.40 -2.89
C ILE A 61 1.34 0.45 -2.42
N PHE A 62 1.58 1.71 -2.05
CA PHE A 62 0.54 2.64 -1.61
C PHE A 62 -0.61 2.71 -2.62
N ILE A 63 -0.34 3.17 -3.84
CA ILE A 63 -1.34 3.27 -4.92
C ILE A 63 -2.05 1.94 -5.18
N SER A 64 -1.38 0.80 -4.98
CA SER A 64 -1.93 -0.54 -5.20
C SER A 64 -3.06 -0.92 -4.24
N PHE A 65 -3.15 -0.29 -3.07
CA PHE A 65 -4.23 -0.53 -2.11
C PHE A 65 -5.09 0.69 -1.79
N CYS A 66 -4.67 1.90 -2.18
CA CYS A 66 -5.52 3.09 -2.08
C CYS A 66 -6.79 2.91 -2.88
N THR A 67 -7.91 3.17 -2.23
CA THR A 67 -9.21 3.27 -2.89
C THR A 67 -9.52 4.74 -3.05
N ALA A 68 -9.91 5.20 -4.23
CA ALA A 68 -10.33 6.59 -4.42
C ALA A 68 -11.72 6.87 -3.77
N GLY A 69 -11.89 6.57 -2.48
CA GLY A 69 -13.13 6.73 -1.71
C GLY A 69 -14.15 5.59 -1.84
N GLY A 70 -13.75 4.42 -2.35
CA GLY A 70 -14.64 3.27 -2.55
C GLY A 70 -14.84 2.45 -1.28
N ILE A 71 -15.95 2.68 -0.57
CA ILE A 71 -16.34 1.88 0.61
C ILE A 71 -17.06 0.62 0.12
N GLY A 72 -16.38 -0.53 0.18
CA GLY A 72 -16.97 -1.84 -0.10
C GLY A 72 -16.19 -2.97 0.57
N GLU A 73 -16.90 -3.96 1.12
CA GLU A 73 -16.28 -5.11 1.81
C GLU A 73 -15.35 -5.94 0.91
N GLU A 74 -15.57 -5.88 -0.41
CA GLU A 74 -14.79 -6.61 -1.43
C GLU A 74 -13.33 -6.13 -1.55
N HIS A 75 -12.94 -5.00 -0.97
CA HIS A 75 -11.57 -4.47 -1.04
C HIS A 75 -10.76 -4.63 0.26
N ASN A 76 -11.36 -5.18 1.32
CA ASN A 76 -10.72 -5.29 2.63
C ASN A 76 -9.46 -6.18 2.62
N LYS A 77 -9.42 -7.21 1.77
CA LYS A 77 -8.27 -8.14 1.67
C LYS A 77 -7.08 -7.49 0.95
N GLU A 78 -7.34 -6.74 -0.11
CA GLU A 78 -6.33 -6.01 -0.86
C GLU A 78 -5.75 -4.87 -0.01
N ILE A 79 -6.60 -4.14 0.70
CA ILE A 79 -6.19 -3.12 1.68
C ILE A 79 -5.32 -3.75 2.77
N TYR A 80 -5.76 -4.87 3.35
CA TYR A 80 -4.98 -5.61 4.33
C TYR A 80 -3.62 -6.02 3.78
N SER A 81 -3.59 -6.63 2.59
CA SER A 81 -2.36 -7.12 1.97
C SER A 81 -1.39 -5.98 1.66
N GLY A 82 -1.90 -4.85 1.18
CA GLY A 82 -1.10 -3.66 0.88
C GLY A 82 -0.48 -3.04 2.13
N LEU A 83 -1.29 -2.85 3.18
CA LEU A 83 -0.82 -2.36 4.48
C LEU A 83 0.15 -3.33 5.16
N TYR A 84 -0.05 -4.63 4.99
CA TYR A 84 0.92 -5.63 5.46
C TYR A 84 2.26 -5.49 4.73
N CYS A 85 2.24 -5.35 3.39
CA CYS A 85 3.46 -5.19 2.60
C CYS A 85 4.22 -3.90 2.98
N ILE A 86 3.51 -2.78 3.14
CA ILE A 86 4.14 -1.49 3.48
C ILE A 86 4.76 -1.54 4.88
N TYR A 87 4.07 -2.15 5.85
CA TYR A 87 4.59 -2.32 7.21
C TYR A 87 5.90 -3.11 7.23
N TRP A 88 5.91 -4.30 6.60
CA TRP A 88 7.12 -5.13 6.59
C TRP A 88 8.26 -4.46 5.84
N PHE A 89 7.96 -3.75 4.76
CA PHE A 89 8.97 -2.99 4.05
C PHE A 89 9.63 -1.93 4.95
N PHE A 90 8.84 -1.08 5.60
CA PHE A 90 9.38 -0.07 6.53
C PHE A 90 10.13 -0.69 7.71
N LYS A 91 9.57 -1.74 8.31
CA LYS A 91 10.23 -2.44 9.42
C LYS A 91 11.61 -2.94 9.02
N GLU A 92 11.72 -3.60 7.86
CA GLU A 92 12.98 -4.11 7.38
C GLU A 92 13.96 -2.99 7.04
N LEU A 93 13.50 -1.86 6.47
CA LEU A 93 14.36 -0.69 6.26
C LEU A 93 14.86 -0.07 7.58
N TYR A 94 14.04 -0.03 8.63
CA TYR A 94 14.43 0.57 9.92
C TYR A 94 15.27 -0.35 10.81
N GLU A 95 14.95 -1.65 10.84
CA GLU A 95 15.56 -2.62 11.76
C GLU A 95 16.62 -3.49 11.08
N GLY A 96 16.67 -3.49 9.74
CA GLY A 96 17.45 -4.45 8.98
C GLY A 96 16.84 -5.85 8.99
N ARG A 97 17.57 -6.84 8.48
CA ARG A 97 17.21 -8.27 8.56
C ARG A 97 18.37 -9.08 9.08
N ASN A 98 18.17 -9.82 10.17
CA ASN A 98 19.23 -10.56 10.87
C ASN A 98 19.15 -12.09 10.74
N ASN A 99 18.00 -12.68 10.39
CA ASN A 99 17.76 -14.13 10.47
C ASN A 99 17.43 -14.80 9.12
N ASP A 100 17.58 -14.09 8.00
CA ASP A 100 17.26 -14.58 6.66
C ASP A 100 18.51 -14.71 5.79
N GLN A 101 18.40 -15.51 4.72
CA GLN A 101 19.47 -15.76 3.74
C GLN A 101 19.96 -14.48 3.02
N HIS A 102 19.19 -13.39 3.11
CA HIS A 102 19.46 -12.07 2.56
C HIS A 102 19.42 -10.99 3.65
N SER A 103 20.27 -11.15 4.67
CA SER A 103 20.44 -10.19 5.75
C SER A 103 21.03 -8.87 5.27
N PHE A 104 20.61 -7.78 5.91
CA PHE A 104 21.18 -6.45 5.66
C PHE A 104 21.07 -5.57 6.90
N GLN A 105 22.00 -4.62 7.02
CA GLN A 105 21.98 -3.61 8.09
C GLN A 105 20.85 -2.60 7.84
N PRO A 106 20.29 -1.98 8.89
CA PRO A 106 19.31 -0.90 8.76
C PRO A 106 19.62 0.10 7.64
N LEU A 107 18.62 0.42 6.83
CA LEU A 107 18.65 1.36 5.70
C LEU A 107 17.71 2.57 5.95
N PRO A 108 17.89 3.35 7.04
CA PRO A 108 16.94 4.38 7.45
C PRO A 108 16.80 5.54 6.43
N LEU A 109 17.81 5.78 5.60
CA LEU A 109 17.71 6.80 4.53
C LEU A 109 16.70 6.38 3.45
N LEU A 110 16.66 5.09 3.12
CA LEU A 110 15.71 4.54 2.15
C LEU A 110 14.28 4.59 2.70
N ALA A 111 14.11 4.38 4.01
CA ALA A 111 12.81 4.52 4.66
C ALA A 111 12.28 5.95 4.55
N ARG A 112 13.11 6.96 4.82
CA ARG A 112 12.71 8.37 4.66
C ARG A 112 12.32 8.73 3.23
N ILE A 113 13.09 8.27 2.23
CA ILE A 113 12.72 8.48 0.82
C ILE A 113 11.37 7.83 0.51
N THR A 114 11.12 6.64 1.08
CA THR A 114 9.85 5.93 0.90
C THR A 114 8.70 6.68 1.56
N GLU A 115 8.90 7.25 2.75
CA GLU A 115 7.93 8.14 3.42
C GLU A 115 7.59 9.35 2.57
N GLU A 116 8.60 10.06 2.05
CA GLU A 116 8.40 11.22 1.19
C GLU A 116 7.58 10.83 -0.06
N GLN A 117 7.92 9.71 -0.70
CA GLN A 117 7.18 9.20 -1.87
C GLN A 117 5.70 8.87 -1.60
N ILE A 118 5.36 8.38 -0.41
CA ILE A 118 3.96 8.05 -0.07
C ILE A 118 3.20 9.28 0.43
N GLU A 119 3.87 10.20 1.12
CA GLU A 119 3.27 11.46 1.56
C GLU A 119 2.88 12.34 0.37
N GLU A 120 3.74 12.43 -0.65
CA GLU A 120 3.45 13.14 -1.90
C GLU A 120 2.18 12.63 -2.62
N GLU A 121 1.77 11.39 -2.38
CA GLU A 121 0.58 10.77 -2.97
C GLU A 121 -0.68 10.86 -2.09
N GLY A 122 -0.62 11.56 -0.96
CA GLY A 122 -1.76 11.73 -0.05
C GLY A 122 -2.01 10.53 0.86
N ALA A 123 -0.94 9.87 1.32
CA ALA A 123 -1.05 8.70 2.20
C ALA A 123 -1.73 8.97 3.53
N ASN A 124 -1.56 10.17 4.09
CA ASN A 124 -2.13 10.51 5.39
C ASN A 124 -3.66 10.51 5.35
N GLU A 125 -4.24 11.08 4.29
CA GLU A 125 -5.69 11.19 4.08
C GLU A 125 -6.32 9.82 3.82
N GLU A 126 -5.71 9.01 2.96
CA GLU A 126 -6.22 7.67 2.64
C GLU A 126 -6.14 6.77 3.88
N ILE A 127 -5.02 6.77 4.60
CA ILE A 127 -4.86 5.98 5.81
C ILE A 127 -5.90 6.37 6.86
N GLU A 128 -6.15 7.66 7.06
CA GLU A 128 -7.18 8.16 7.98
C GLU A 128 -8.60 7.75 7.55
N ALA A 129 -8.92 7.84 6.26
CA ALA A 129 -10.20 7.39 5.71
C ALA A 129 -10.41 5.89 5.96
N GLN A 130 -9.36 5.08 5.77
CA GLN A 130 -9.42 3.64 5.95
C GLN A 130 -9.54 3.25 7.43
N MET A 131 -8.90 3.96 8.37
CA MET A 131 -9.07 3.71 9.83
C MET A 131 -10.51 3.86 10.31
N ASN A 132 -11.24 4.81 9.71
CA ASN A 132 -12.61 5.13 10.05
C ASN A 132 -13.62 4.19 9.38
N ASN A 133 -13.17 3.30 8.49
CA ASN A 133 -14.02 2.30 7.87
C ASN A 133 -14.41 1.19 8.87
N ASN A 134 -15.71 0.94 9.03
CA ASN A 134 -16.26 -0.07 9.93
C ASN A 134 -15.90 -1.52 9.53
N GLY A 135 -15.52 -1.75 8.26
CA GLY A 135 -15.05 -3.04 7.76
C GLY A 135 -13.57 -3.33 8.02
N MET A 136 -12.81 -2.36 8.56
CA MET A 136 -11.38 -2.53 8.79
C MET A 136 -11.12 -3.39 10.04
N ASN A 137 -10.47 -4.54 9.85
CA ASN A 137 -10.09 -5.47 10.91
C ASN A 137 -9.25 -4.77 12.02
N VAL A 138 -9.46 -5.18 13.27
CA VAL A 138 -8.76 -4.69 14.48
C VAL A 138 -7.24 -4.74 14.32
N ASP A 139 -6.72 -5.78 13.66
CA ASP A 139 -5.29 -5.90 13.37
C ASP A 139 -4.82 -4.75 12.47
N ILE A 140 -5.58 -4.39 11.44
CA ILE A 140 -5.24 -3.30 10.51
C ILE A 140 -5.24 -1.96 11.23
N LYS A 141 -6.22 -1.71 12.11
CA LYS A 141 -6.25 -0.51 12.95
C LYS A 141 -5.02 -0.42 13.85
N LYS A 142 -4.54 -1.57 14.37
CA LYS A 142 -3.30 -1.65 15.14
C LYS A 142 -2.08 -1.34 14.28
N TRP A 143 -1.97 -1.87 13.07
CA TRP A 143 -0.86 -1.61 12.13
C TRP A 143 -0.80 -0.16 11.65
N VAL A 144 -1.94 0.40 11.25
CA VAL A 144 -2.03 1.82 10.89
C VAL A 144 -1.65 2.70 12.08
N LYS A 145 -2.11 2.33 13.28
CA LYS A 145 -1.67 3.00 14.49
C LYS A 145 -0.16 2.87 14.68
N TYR A 146 0.50 1.75 14.38
CA TYR A 146 1.97 1.66 14.41
C TYR A 146 2.65 2.59 13.41
N VAL A 147 2.18 2.62 12.15
CA VAL A 147 2.65 3.58 11.14
C VAL A 147 2.50 5.03 11.63
N LYS A 148 1.47 5.32 12.45
CA LYS A 148 1.17 6.66 12.98
C LYS A 148 1.78 6.97 14.37
N THR A 149 2.01 5.98 15.23
CA THR A 149 2.41 6.13 16.65
C THR A 149 3.83 5.68 16.95
N GLU A 150 4.47 4.92 16.07
CA GLU A 150 5.93 4.93 16.05
C GLU A 150 6.39 6.17 15.31
N ASP A 151 7.08 6.98 16.08
CA ASP A 151 7.64 8.27 15.81
C ASP A 151 8.79 8.18 14.77
N ILE A 152 8.50 7.63 13.59
CA ILE A 152 9.34 7.74 12.40
C ILE A 152 9.61 9.24 12.09
N LEU A 153 8.66 10.11 12.44
CA LEU A 153 8.73 11.56 12.26
C LEU A 153 9.42 12.35 13.42
N SER A 154 9.87 11.75 14.54
CA SER A 154 10.52 12.56 15.62
C SER A 154 11.75 11.99 16.32
N GLN A 155 12.11 10.72 16.16
CA GLN A 155 13.30 10.18 16.86
C GLN A 155 14.63 10.39 16.11
N SER A 156 14.58 10.74 14.82
CA SER A 156 15.78 10.95 14.01
C SER A 156 16.39 12.36 14.10
N SER A 157 15.64 13.37 14.54
CA SER A 157 16.08 14.77 14.59
C SER A 157 16.41 15.30 15.99
N LYS A 158 16.17 14.54 17.07
CA LYS A 158 16.38 15.01 18.46
C LYS A 158 17.49 14.32 19.28
N LYS A 159 18.26 13.39 18.71
CA LYS A 159 19.36 12.71 19.43
C LYS A 159 20.78 12.93 18.91
N ARG A 160 21.04 13.92 18.05
CA ARG A 160 22.42 14.26 17.63
C ARG A 160 22.85 15.73 17.73
N PHE A 161 22.22 16.51 18.60
CA PHE A 161 22.78 17.76 19.13
C PHE A 161 22.60 17.81 20.65
N LYS A 162 23.40 17.00 21.36
CA LYS A 162 23.76 17.18 22.78
C LYS A 162 24.91 16.23 23.12
N ARG A 163 26.09 16.56 22.60
CA ARG A 163 27.36 16.49 23.31
C ARG A 163 28.22 17.63 22.81
#